data_AF-A0A494VR41-F1
#
_entry.id   AF-A0A494VR41-F1
#
_cell.length_a   1.000
_cell.length_b   1.000
_cell.length_c   1.000
_cell.angle_alpha   90.00
_cell.angle_beta   90.00
_cell.angle_gamma   90.00
#
_symmetry.space_group_name_H-M   'P 1'
#
loop_
_entity.id
_entity.type
_entity.pdbx_description
1 polymer ?
#
loop_
_entity_poly.entity_id
_entity_poly.type
_entity_poly.pdbx_seq_one_letter_code
_entity_poly.pdbx_strand_id
1 'polypeptide(L)'
;MEIENTLTNLTPSCDKINRVMGLQKITKADIEGFNEAERESLGDITNQALKHLKGEERDDFLNKIEPIITPATNEQIWEYNHLVIGRAIAKLMGQYGSMPTKYAIAYETGLSRQTVAKHLTGYKTHPQYLAEMEQFKYMVPKILATICKLAYDGDIRAARLYFEIVGATNQQQTKTVINEQNNNYIQINNTILSQENLNRLSKEQLYQIERIVREK
;
A
#
# COMPACT_ATOMS: atom_id res chain seq x y z
N MET A 1 42.11 -35.06 13.24
CA MET A 1 42.22 -34.07 12.16
C MET A 1 41.63 -32.79 12.72
N GLU A 2 42.51 -32.00 13.31
CA GLU A 2 42.20 -30.77 14.05
C GLU A 2 41.78 -29.69 13.06
N ILE A 3 40.64 -29.06 13.31
CA ILE A 3 40.24 -27.81 12.67
C ILE A 3 40.80 -26.71 13.57
N GLU A 4 42.11 -26.52 13.50
CA GLU A 4 42.80 -25.44 14.19
C GLU A 4 42.75 -24.14 13.36
N ASN A 5 42.29 -23.08 14.04
CA ASN A 5 42.79 -21.71 13.91
C ASN A 5 42.69 -20.99 12.55
N THR A 6 41.48 -20.64 12.14
CA THR A 6 41.23 -19.50 11.22
C THR A 6 40.26 -18.46 11.78
N LEU A 7 40.26 -18.27 13.12
CA LEU A 7 39.44 -17.27 13.81
C LEU A 7 40.23 -16.12 14.47
N THR A 8 41.54 -16.03 14.28
CA THR A 8 42.39 -15.04 14.97
C THR A 8 43.11 -14.11 14.00
N ASN A 9 42.35 -13.26 13.32
CA ASN A 9 42.78 -11.94 12.88
C ASN A 9 41.63 -10.96 13.13
N LEU A 10 41.28 -10.78 14.41
CA LEU A 10 40.30 -9.79 14.85
C LEU A 10 40.92 -8.40 14.74
N THR A 11 40.64 -7.71 13.64
CA THR A 11 40.84 -6.27 13.54
C THR A 11 39.92 -5.57 14.55
N PRO A 12 40.33 -4.43 15.16
CA PRO A 12 39.49 -3.66 16.09
C PRO A 12 38.11 -3.27 15.53
N SER A 13 37.99 -3.24 14.19
CA SER A 13 36.76 -3.02 13.44
C SER A 13 35.74 -4.18 13.62
N CYS A 14 36.20 -5.44 13.66
CA CYS A 14 35.33 -6.61 13.87
C CYS A 14 34.74 -6.64 15.28
N ASP A 15 35.50 -6.22 16.30
CA ASP A 15 35.04 -6.23 17.70
C ASP A 15 33.92 -5.20 17.94
N LYS A 16 34.03 -4.01 17.34
CA LYS A 16 32.96 -2.99 17.41
C LYS A 16 31.68 -3.49 16.76
N ILE A 17 31.78 -4.07 15.57
CA ILE A 17 30.63 -4.59 14.82
C ILE A 17 29.97 -5.73 15.60
N ASN A 18 30.74 -6.69 16.09
CA ASN A 18 30.23 -7.81 16.89
C ASN A 18 29.52 -7.33 18.16
N ARG A 19 30.08 -6.31 18.83
CA ARG A 19 29.44 -5.69 20.00
C ARG A 19 28.09 -5.08 19.65
N VAL A 20 28.00 -4.29 18.58
CA VAL A 20 26.74 -3.67 18.13
C VAL A 20 25.74 -4.75 17.70
N MET A 21 26.20 -5.79 17.00
CA MET A 21 25.39 -6.93 16.60
C MET A 21 24.93 -7.80 17.78
N GLY A 22 25.51 -7.65 18.97
CA GLY A 22 25.04 -8.28 20.20
C GLY A 22 23.90 -7.53 20.91
N LEU A 23 23.62 -6.28 20.54
CA LEU A 23 22.58 -5.47 21.19
C LEU A 23 21.18 -6.00 20.89
N GLN A 24 20.24 -5.79 21.81
CA GLN A 24 18.83 -6.12 21.57
C GLN A 24 18.19 -5.16 20.55
N LYS A 25 18.58 -3.89 20.58
CA LYS A 25 18.15 -2.85 19.63
C LYS A 25 19.36 -1.97 19.30
N ILE A 26 19.56 -1.68 18.02
CA ILE A 26 20.69 -0.89 17.53
C ILE A 26 20.15 0.50 17.19
N THR A 27 20.78 1.52 17.77
CA THR A 27 20.42 2.92 17.59
C THR A 27 21.48 3.67 16.80
N LYS A 28 21.18 4.89 16.38
CA LYS A 28 22.13 5.75 15.66
C LYS A 28 23.37 6.08 16.49
N ALA A 29 23.21 6.17 17.83
CA ALA A 29 24.32 6.43 18.75
C ALA A 29 25.32 5.27 18.78
N ASP A 30 24.84 4.03 18.65
CA ASP A 30 25.69 2.83 18.68
C ASP A 30 26.65 2.74 17.47
N ILE A 31 26.30 3.42 16.37
CA ILE A 31 27.07 3.44 15.12
C ILE A 31 27.67 4.82 14.80
N GLU A 32 27.58 5.80 15.70
CA GLU A 32 28.05 7.17 15.43
C GLU A 32 29.56 7.22 15.17
N GLY A 33 30.33 6.46 15.96
CA GLY A 33 31.78 6.33 15.84
C GLY A 33 32.27 5.38 14.73
N PHE A 34 31.39 4.90 13.85
CA PHE A 34 31.77 4.00 12.75
C PHE A 34 32.30 4.80 11.56
N ASN A 35 33.46 4.39 11.05
CA ASN A 35 33.98 4.86 9.77
C ASN A 35 33.22 4.23 8.58
N GLU A 36 33.53 4.66 7.36
CA GLU A 36 32.84 4.19 6.14
C GLU A 36 32.93 2.67 5.94
N ALA A 37 34.13 2.09 6.10
CA ALA A 37 34.34 0.64 5.95
C ALA A 37 33.60 -0.17 7.04
N GLU A 38 33.54 0.35 8.28
CA GLU A 38 32.77 -0.27 9.36
C GLU A 38 31.26 -0.23 9.08
N ARG A 39 30.75 0.86 8.48
CA ARG A 39 29.35 1.00 8.08
C ARG A 39 29.00 0.08 6.92
N GLU A 40 29.87 -0.03 5.92
CA GLU A 40 29.71 -0.95 4.80
C GLU A 40 29.67 -2.40 5.30
N SER A 41 30.62 -2.79 6.17
CA SER A 41 30.65 -4.13 6.75
C SER A 41 29.41 -4.44 7.59
N LEU A 42 28.92 -3.50 8.39
CA LEU A 42 27.66 -3.65 9.12
C LEU A 42 26.47 -3.83 8.15
N GLY A 43 26.45 -3.08 7.05
CA GLY A 43 25.46 -3.21 5.98
C GLY A 43 25.48 -4.61 5.36
N ASP A 44 26.65 -5.13 5.05
CA ASP A 44 26.82 -6.47 4.48
C ASP A 44 26.36 -7.58 5.43
N ILE A 45 26.72 -7.50 6.71
CA ILE A 45 26.29 -8.45 7.74
C ILE A 45 24.77 -8.40 7.89
N THR A 46 24.19 -7.20 7.90
CA THR A 46 22.74 -7.00 7.99
C THR A 46 22.03 -7.62 6.77
N ASN A 47 22.57 -7.39 5.57
CA ASN A 47 22.05 -7.95 4.34
C ASN A 47 22.16 -9.49 4.31
N GLN A 48 23.27 -10.05 4.79
CA GLN A 48 23.44 -11.49 4.90
C GLN A 48 22.46 -12.09 5.90
N ALA A 49 22.29 -11.48 7.08
CA ALA A 49 21.31 -11.93 8.07
C ALA A 49 19.90 -11.96 7.47
N LEU A 50 19.47 -10.87 6.83
CA LEU A 50 18.14 -10.77 6.21
C LEU A 50 17.88 -11.77 5.08
N LYS A 51 18.93 -12.29 4.42
CA LYS A 51 18.79 -13.34 3.39
C LYS A 51 18.47 -14.71 3.98
N HIS A 52 18.89 -14.97 5.23
CA HIS A 52 18.77 -16.28 5.86
C HIS A 52 17.63 -16.37 6.88
N LEU A 53 17.34 -15.26 7.55
CA LEU A 53 16.28 -15.19 8.56
C LEU A 53 14.88 -15.30 7.92
N LYS A 54 13.97 -15.96 8.63
CA LYS A 54 12.58 -16.15 8.22
C LYS A 54 11.63 -15.94 9.39
N GLY A 55 10.35 -15.75 9.08
CA GLY A 55 9.28 -15.70 10.07
C GLY A 55 9.51 -14.63 11.14
N GLU A 56 9.32 -15.02 12.39
CA GLU A 56 9.47 -14.15 13.57
C GLU A 56 10.92 -13.71 13.76
N GLU A 57 11.91 -14.57 13.52
CA GLU A 57 13.34 -14.22 13.67
C GLU A 57 13.74 -13.07 12.73
N ARG A 58 13.19 -13.05 11.51
CA ARG A 58 13.40 -11.96 10.57
C ARG A 58 12.75 -10.66 11.05
N ASP A 59 11.55 -10.75 11.58
CA ASP A 59 10.83 -9.59 12.10
C ASP A 59 11.54 -9.00 13.33
N ASP A 60 12.02 -9.85 14.24
CA ASP A 60 12.80 -9.46 15.40
C ASP A 60 14.10 -8.76 15.00
N PHE A 61 14.79 -9.30 13.99
CA PHE A 61 15.99 -8.69 13.46
C PHE A 61 15.70 -7.32 12.81
N LEU A 62 14.62 -7.20 12.04
CA LEU A 62 14.19 -5.92 11.48
C LEU A 62 13.85 -4.91 12.59
N ASN A 63 13.15 -5.33 13.65
CA ASN A 63 12.82 -4.48 14.80
C ASN A 63 14.07 -4.03 15.57
N LYS A 64 15.11 -4.87 15.58
CA LYS A 64 16.43 -4.56 16.17
C LYS A 64 17.16 -3.47 15.39
N ILE A 65 17.13 -3.49 14.06
CA ILE A 65 17.85 -2.52 13.22
C ILE A 65 17.00 -1.32 12.77
N GLU A 66 15.68 -1.34 13.02
CA GLU A 66 14.73 -0.29 12.63
C GLU A 66 15.25 1.16 12.86
N PRO A 67 15.88 1.52 13.99
CA PRO A 67 16.32 2.90 14.22
C PRO A 67 17.47 3.38 13.32
N ILE A 68 18.21 2.44 12.71
CA ILE A 68 19.34 2.72 11.81
C ILE A 68 18.99 2.48 10.34
N ILE A 69 17.81 1.95 10.03
CA ILE A 69 17.31 1.80 8.67
C ILE A 69 17.00 3.18 8.08
N THR A 70 17.48 3.42 6.85
CA THR A 70 17.11 4.64 6.12
C THR A 70 15.69 4.52 5.56
N PRO A 71 14.98 5.65 5.32
CA PRO A 71 13.68 5.62 4.66
C PRO A 71 13.71 4.81 3.36
N ALA A 72 14.70 5.04 2.49
CA ALA A 72 14.85 4.31 1.22
C ALA A 72 14.99 2.78 1.43
N THR A 73 15.75 2.34 2.43
CA THR A 73 15.86 0.91 2.76
C THR A 73 14.53 0.34 3.26
N ASN A 74 13.77 1.10 4.06
CA ASN A 74 12.45 0.68 4.52
C ASN A 74 11.46 0.53 3.35
N GLU A 75 11.53 1.43 2.36
CA GLU A 75 10.74 1.33 1.13
C GLU A 75 11.09 0.07 0.33
N GLN A 76 12.38 -0.24 0.17
CA GLN A 76 12.83 -1.47 -0.49
C GLN A 76 12.37 -2.73 0.23
N ILE A 77 12.38 -2.75 1.57
CA ILE A 77 11.85 -3.87 2.36
C ILE A 77 10.35 -4.05 2.09
N TRP A 78 9.60 -2.94 2.02
CA TRP A 78 8.19 -2.98 1.71
C TRP A 78 7.92 -3.51 0.30
N GLU A 79 8.65 -3.02 -0.71
CA GLU A 79 8.54 -3.46 -2.10
C GLU A 79 8.86 -4.95 -2.25
N TYR A 80 9.93 -5.41 -1.59
CA TYR A 80 10.28 -6.82 -1.54
C TYR A 80 9.13 -7.66 -0.96
N ASN A 81 8.60 -7.25 0.20
CA ASN A 81 7.47 -7.94 0.84
C ASN A 81 6.25 -7.98 -0.10
N HIS A 82 5.95 -6.87 -0.78
CA HIS A 82 4.85 -6.79 -1.73
C HIS A 82 5.01 -7.80 -2.87
N LEU A 83 6.19 -7.82 -3.48
CA LEU A 83 6.54 -8.70 -4.59
C LEU A 83 6.42 -10.19 -4.21
N VAL A 84 7.01 -10.59 -3.09
CA VAL A 84 6.99 -12.01 -2.68
C VAL A 84 5.60 -12.47 -2.25
N ILE A 85 4.83 -11.61 -1.58
CA ILE A 85 3.43 -11.89 -1.24
C ILE A 85 2.59 -12.04 -2.50
N GLY A 86 2.72 -11.12 -3.47
CA GLY A 86 1.99 -11.19 -4.73
C GLY A 86 2.31 -12.46 -5.53
N ARG A 87 3.60 -12.82 -5.62
CA ARG A 87 4.06 -14.07 -6.26
C ARG A 87 3.52 -15.31 -5.56
N ALA A 88 3.55 -15.34 -4.23
CA ALA A 88 3.02 -16.46 -3.45
C ALA A 88 1.52 -16.62 -3.67
N ILE A 89 0.76 -15.52 -3.68
CA ILE A 89 -0.68 -15.56 -3.97
C ILE A 89 -0.94 -16.14 -5.36
N ALA A 90 -0.29 -15.61 -6.40
CA ALA A 90 -0.47 -16.07 -7.77
C ALA A 90 -0.11 -17.57 -7.93
N LYS A 91 1.01 -18.00 -7.34
CA LYS A 91 1.46 -19.40 -7.33
C LYS A 91 0.43 -20.31 -6.66
N LEU A 92 0.02 -20.00 -5.43
CA LEU A 92 -0.90 -20.83 -4.65
C LEU A 92 -2.28 -20.88 -5.28
N MET A 93 -2.77 -19.76 -5.85
CA MET A 93 -4.02 -19.76 -6.61
C MET A 93 -3.94 -20.63 -7.86
N GLY A 94 -2.81 -20.59 -8.59
CA GLY A 94 -2.60 -21.45 -9.77
C GLY A 94 -2.53 -22.94 -9.42
N GLN A 95 -2.02 -23.28 -8.23
CA GLN A 95 -1.90 -24.68 -7.77
C GLN A 95 -3.20 -25.25 -7.18
N TYR A 96 -3.92 -24.46 -6.38
CA TYR A 96 -5.05 -24.94 -5.58
C TYR A 96 -6.41 -24.41 -6.01
N GLY A 97 -6.46 -23.50 -7.00
CA GLY A 97 -7.71 -22.94 -7.54
C GLY A 97 -8.51 -22.10 -6.54
N SER A 98 -7.90 -21.66 -5.43
CA SER A 98 -8.57 -20.92 -4.37
C SER A 98 -7.65 -19.86 -3.76
N MET A 99 -8.24 -18.86 -3.10
CA MET A 99 -7.48 -17.81 -2.43
C MET A 99 -6.71 -18.39 -1.24
N PRO A 100 -5.37 -18.24 -1.18
CA PRO A 100 -4.59 -18.80 -0.08
C PRO A 100 -4.85 -18.08 1.24
N THR A 101 -4.75 -18.83 2.33
CA THR A 101 -4.81 -18.26 3.68
C THR A 101 -3.52 -17.47 3.99
N LYS A 102 -3.59 -16.52 4.94
CA LYS A 102 -2.41 -15.78 5.42
C LYS A 102 -1.30 -16.72 5.92
N TYR A 103 -1.68 -17.88 6.48
CA TYR A 103 -0.73 -18.92 6.90
C TYR A 103 0.00 -19.53 5.71
N ALA A 104 -0.72 -19.92 4.64
CA ALA A 104 -0.11 -20.49 3.45
C ALA A 104 0.83 -19.48 2.76
N ILE A 105 0.46 -18.20 2.72
CA ILE A 105 1.31 -17.13 2.18
C ILE A 105 2.58 -16.96 3.03
N ALA A 106 2.46 -16.92 4.36
CA ALA A 106 3.60 -16.82 5.27
C ALA A 106 4.56 -18.01 5.11
N TYR A 107 4.00 -19.22 5.03
CA TYR A 107 4.77 -20.44 4.80
C TYR A 107 5.53 -20.42 3.47
N GLU A 108 4.87 -20.02 2.38
CA GLU A 108 5.47 -19.95 1.04
C GLU A 108 6.53 -18.84 0.93
N THR A 109 6.31 -17.69 1.55
CA THR A 109 7.22 -16.54 1.44
C THR A 109 8.36 -16.55 2.45
N GLY A 110 8.24 -17.30 3.54
CA GLY A 110 9.15 -17.20 4.68
C GLY A 110 9.00 -15.90 5.48
N LEU A 111 7.97 -15.09 5.21
CA LEU A 111 7.61 -13.94 6.04
C LEU A 111 6.78 -14.40 7.24
N SER A 112 6.75 -13.60 8.30
CA SER A 112 5.84 -13.87 9.41
C SER A 112 4.37 -13.67 9.00
N ARG A 113 3.46 -14.32 9.73
CA ARG A 113 2.02 -14.09 9.55
C ARG A 113 1.62 -12.65 9.87
N GLN A 114 2.32 -12.00 10.81
CA GLN A 114 2.06 -10.61 11.18
C GLN A 114 2.44 -9.67 10.05
N THR A 115 3.61 -9.86 9.44
CA THR A 115 4.07 -9.09 8.29
C THR A 115 3.12 -9.26 7.11
N VAL A 116 2.71 -10.50 6.79
CA VAL A 116 1.70 -10.76 5.74
C VAL A 116 0.38 -10.07 6.07
N ALA A 117 -0.11 -10.17 7.31
CA ALA A 117 -1.36 -9.55 7.72
C ALA A 117 -1.30 -8.02 7.58
N LYS A 118 -0.26 -7.39 8.12
CA LYS A 118 -0.03 -5.94 8.06
C LYS A 118 0.03 -5.45 6.60
N HIS A 119 0.74 -6.19 5.74
CA HIS A 119 0.86 -5.85 4.32
C HIS A 119 -0.51 -5.89 3.63
N LEU A 120 -1.25 -6.98 3.79
CA LEU A 120 -2.55 -7.14 3.12
C LEU A 120 -3.63 -6.16 3.61
N THR A 121 -3.57 -5.70 4.86
CA THR A 121 -4.53 -4.72 5.38
C THR A 121 -4.18 -3.28 5.00
N GLY A 122 -2.88 -2.95 4.94
CA GLY A 122 -2.41 -1.58 4.75
C GLY A 122 -1.99 -1.22 3.32
N TYR A 123 -1.95 -2.17 2.38
CA TYR A 123 -1.30 -1.92 1.07
C TYR A 123 -1.94 -0.77 0.28
N LYS A 124 -3.28 -0.63 0.31
CA LYS A 124 -4.01 0.37 -0.51
C LYS A 124 -3.64 1.81 -0.20
N THR A 125 -3.19 2.09 1.02
CA THR A 125 -2.83 3.43 1.49
C THR A 125 -1.32 3.65 1.51
N HIS A 126 -0.52 2.65 1.14
CA HIS A 126 0.92 2.74 1.20
C HIS A 126 1.45 3.60 0.02
N PRO A 127 2.37 4.55 0.25
CA PRO A 127 2.88 5.44 -0.82
C PRO A 127 3.44 4.68 -2.03
N GLN A 128 4.17 3.59 -1.80
CA GLN A 128 4.76 2.74 -2.84
C GLN A 128 3.71 2.06 -3.71
N TYR A 129 2.59 1.60 -3.11
CA TYR A 129 1.47 1.05 -3.88
C TYR A 129 0.83 2.13 -4.76
N LEU A 130 0.64 3.34 -4.22
CA LEU A 130 0.09 4.45 -4.99
C LEU A 130 1.01 4.81 -6.17
N ALA A 131 2.32 4.86 -5.93
CA ALA A 131 3.31 5.07 -6.99
C ALA A 131 3.28 3.96 -8.05
N GLU A 132 3.14 2.69 -7.66
CA GLU A 132 2.97 1.57 -8.59
C GLU A 132 1.69 1.71 -9.42
N MET A 133 0.58 2.15 -8.82
CA MET A 133 -0.67 2.40 -9.56
C MET A 133 -0.52 3.52 -10.60
N GLU A 134 0.30 4.54 -10.33
CA GLU A 134 0.64 5.55 -11.35
C GLU A 134 1.44 4.96 -12.51
N GLN A 135 2.30 3.96 -12.27
CA GLN A 135 2.99 3.25 -13.35
C GLN A 135 2.01 2.50 -14.25
N PHE A 136 0.98 1.86 -13.68
CA PHE A 136 -0.08 1.23 -14.48
C PHE A 136 -0.86 2.26 -15.31
N LYS A 137 -1.14 3.45 -14.74
CA LYS A 137 -1.78 4.54 -15.48
C LYS A 137 -0.90 5.06 -16.61
N TYR A 138 0.41 5.19 -16.38
CA TYR A 138 1.37 5.58 -17.41
C TYR A 138 1.38 4.61 -18.60
N MET A 139 1.10 3.33 -18.37
CA MET A 139 1.06 2.30 -19.42
C MET A 139 -0.25 2.30 -20.23
N VAL A 140 -1.31 3.00 -19.77
CA VAL A 140 -2.62 3.02 -20.43
C VAL A 140 -2.56 3.37 -21.92
N PRO A 141 -1.84 4.43 -22.37
CA PRO A 141 -1.78 4.77 -23.79
C PRO A 141 -1.20 3.64 -24.66
N LYS A 142 -0.23 2.88 -24.14
CA LYS A 142 0.39 1.77 -24.86
C LYS A 142 -0.55 0.56 -24.98
N ILE A 143 -1.29 0.27 -23.92
CA ILE A 143 -2.35 -0.75 -23.97
C ILE A 143 -3.46 -0.31 -24.93
N LEU A 144 -3.88 0.96 -24.89
CA LEU A 144 -4.89 1.50 -25.80
C LEU A 144 -4.46 1.43 -27.27
N ALA A 145 -3.20 1.71 -27.57
CA ALA A 145 -2.66 1.54 -28.92
C ALA A 145 -2.71 0.07 -29.39
N THR A 146 -2.46 -0.87 -28.48
CA THR A 146 -2.58 -2.32 -28.76
C THR A 146 -4.04 -2.71 -29.04
N ILE A 147 -4.98 -2.20 -28.25
CA ILE A 147 -6.43 -2.42 -28.47
C ILE A 147 -6.85 -1.83 -29.82
N CYS A 148 -6.39 -0.62 -30.15
CA CYS A 148 -6.68 0.02 -31.44
C CYS A 148 -6.17 -0.82 -32.62
N LYS A 149 -4.96 -1.38 -32.52
CA LYS A 149 -4.43 -2.31 -33.53
C LYS A 149 -5.34 -3.53 -33.71
N LEU A 150 -5.71 -4.20 -32.61
CA LEU A 150 -6.59 -5.37 -32.65
C LEU A 150 -7.97 -5.03 -33.25
N ALA A 151 -8.50 -3.85 -32.94
CA ALA A 151 -9.74 -3.35 -33.52
C ALA A 151 -9.62 -3.16 -35.04
N TYR A 152 -8.52 -2.57 -35.50
CA TYR A 152 -8.22 -2.39 -36.91
C TYR A 152 -8.09 -3.74 -37.64
N ASP A 153 -7.48 -4.73 -36.99
CA ASP A 153 -7.32 -6.10 -37.50
C ASP A 153 -8.63 -6.92 -37.48
N GLY A 154 -9.75 -6.33 -37.03
CA GLY A 154 -11.08 -6.93 -37.10
C GLY A 154 -11.62 -7.54 -35.81
N ASP A 155 -10.93 -7.43 -34.67
CA ASP A 155 -11.49 -7.86 -33.38
C ASP A 155 -12.56 -6.86 -32.90
N ILE A 156 -13.82 -7.22 -33.09
CA ILE A 156 -14.99 -6.41 -32.72
C ILE A 156 -15.05 -6.13 -31.21
N ARG A 157 -14.55 -7.04 -30.36
CA ARG A 157 -14.53 -6.81 -28.90
C ARG A 157 -13.48 -5.76 -28.55
N ALA A 158 -12.33 -5.78 -29.21
CA ALA A 158 -11.31 -4.74 -29.07
C ALA A 158 -11.82 -3.38 -29.58
N ALA A 159 -12.52 -3.36 -30.73
CA ALA A 159 -13.13 -2.14 -31.26
C ALA A 159 -14.16 -1.53 -30.29
N ARG A 160 -15.05 -2.36 -29.73
CA ARG A 160 -16.00 -1.94 -28.70
C ARG A 160 -15.29 -1.37 -27.47
N LEU A 161 -14.28 -2.07 -26.93
CA LEU A 161 -13.52 -1.62 -25.77
C LEU A 161 -12.80 -0.28 -26.04
N TYR A 162 -12.24 -0.10 -27.23
CA TYR A 162 -11.64 1.15 -27.66
C TYR A 162 -12.65 2.31 -27.63
N PHE A 163 -13.83 2.13 -28.23
CA PHE A 163 -14.88 3.15 -28.22
C PHE A 163 -15.44 3.42 -26.83
N GLU A 164 -15.54 2.41 -25.95
CA GLU A 164 -15.92 2.61 -24.55
C GLU A 164 -14.90 3.48 -23.81
N ILE A 165 -13.60 3.22 -23.97
CA ILE A 165 -12.53 4.01 -23.32
C ILE A 165 -12.50 5.44 -23.86
N VAL A 166 -12.49 5.62 -25.18
CA VAL A 166 -12.45 6.95 -25.82
C VAL A 166 -13.75 7.71 -25.58
N GLY A 167 -14.91 7.04 -25.61
CA GLY A 167 -16.21 7.61 -25.32
C GLY A 167 -16.37 8.02 -23.85
N ALA A 168 -15.90 7.20 -22.90
CA ALA A 168 -15.90 7.56 -21.48
C ALA A 168 -14.98 8.74 -21.16
N THR A 169 -13.86 8.89 -21.90
CA THR A 169 -12.96 10.05 -21.80
C THR A 169 -13.69 11.34 -22.21
N ASN A 170 -14.59 11.28 -23.20
CA ASN A 170 -15.42 12.41 -23.62
C ASN A 170 -16.59 12.71 -22.66
N GLN A 171 -17.04 11.74 -21.87
CA GLN A 171 -18.09 11.93 -20.85
C GLN A 171 -17.57 12.52 -19.53
N GLN A 172 -16.25 12.51 -19.28
CA GLN A 172 -15.69 13.09 -18.06
C GLN A 172 -15.78 14.63 -17.98
N GLN A 173 -16.13 15.33 -19.08
CA GLN A 173 -16.43 16.76 -19.06
C GLN A 173 -17.90 17.09 -18.70
N THR A 174 -18.76 16.09 -18.52
CA THR A 174 -20.16 16.27 -18.11
C THR A 174 -20.52 15.43 -16.89
N LYS A 175 -19.64 15.43 -15.87
CA LYS A 175 -20.11 15.14 -14.51
C LYS A 175 -20.61 16.44 -13.89
N THR A 176 -21.88 16.77 -14.15
CA THR A 176 -22.69 17.41 -13.12
C THR A 176 -22.64 16.51 -11.90
N VAL A 177 -21.77 16.86 -10.96
CA VAL A 177 -21.74 16.26 -9.64
C VAL A 177 -23.07 16.60 -8.98
N ILE A 178 -24.03 15.68 -9.03
CA ILE A 178 -25.10 15.66 -8.04
C ILE A 178 -24.40 15.22 -6.75
N ASN A 179 -23.90 16.20 -6.00
CA ASN A 179 -23.41 16.00 -4.65
C ASN A 179 -24.63 15.58 -3.80
N GLU A 180 -24.78 14.29 -3.53
CA GLU A 180 -25.71 13.75 -2.53
C GLU A 180 -25.35 14.16 -1.08
N GLN A 181 -24.61 15.25 -0.87
CA GLN A 181 -24.10 15.67 0.43
C GLN A 181 -24.40 17.11 0.84
N ASN A 182 -25.25 17.88 0.16
CA ASN A 182 -25.56 19.25 0.64
C ASN A 182 -26.94 19.84 0.31
N ASN A 183 -27.98 19.01 0.13
CA ASN A 183 -29.35 19.54 0.06
C ASN A 183 -30.05 19.38 1.42
N ASN A 184 -29.71 20.25 2.39
CA ASN A 184 -30.47 20.47 3.64
C ASN A 184 -31.82 21.18 3.41
N TYR A 185 -32.41 20.96 2.24
CA TYR A 185 -33.68 21.56 1.86
C TYR A 185 -34.45 20.61 0.96
N ILE A 186 -35.76 20.60 1.15
CA ILE A 186 -36.71 19.93 0.28
C ILE A 186 -37.23 21.00 -0.68
N GLN A 187 -37.08 20.78 -1.99
CA GLN A 187 -37.69 21.66 -2.99
C GLN A 187 -38.88 20.95 -3.63
N ILE A 188 -40.06 21.59 -3.57
CA ILE A 188 -41.27 21.14 -4.27
C ILE A 188 -41.72 22.29 -5.17
N ASN A 189 -41.75 22.06 -6.48
CA ASN A 189 -41.91 23.12 -7.50
C ASN A 189 -40.87 24.26 -7.29
N ASN A 190 -41.33 25.51 -7.20
CA ASN A 190 -40.50 26.69 -6.96
C ASN A 190 -40.35 27.03 -5.46
N THR A 191 -40.72 26.13 -4.55
CA THR A 191 -40.67 26.37 -3.10
C THR A 191 -39.53 25.58 -2.47
N ILE A 192 -38.64 26.27 -1.77
CA ILE A 192 -37.49 25.71 -1.04
C ILE A 192 -37.81 25.68 0.46
N LEU A 193 -37.96 24.48 1.00
CA LEU A 193 -38.15 24.22 2.43
C LEU A 193 -36.80 23.84 3.06
N SER A 194 -36.18 24.77 3.77
CA SER A 194 -34.91 24.58 4.48
C SER A 194 -35.04 24.94 5.96
N GLN A 195 -34.15 24.43 6.81
CA GLN A 195 -34.13 24.80 8.24
C GLN A 195 -33.91 26.32 8.42
N GLU A 196 -33.11 26.94 7.54
CA GLU A 196 -32.89 28.38 7.53
C GLU A 196 -34.18 29.16 7.21
N ASN A 197 -34.97 28.69 6.25
CA ASN A 197 -36.25 29.32 5.91
C ASN A 197 -37.28 29.14 7.04
N LEU A 198 -37.33 27.96 7.67
CA LEU A 198 -38.21 27.71 8.83
C LEU A 198 -37.86 28.59 10.02
N ASN A 199 -36.57 28.82 10.29
CA ASN A 199 -36.12 29.66 11.40
C ASN A 199 -36.42 31.16 11.20
N ARG A 200 -36.74 31.59 9.97
CA ARG A 200 -37.12 32.97 9.64
C ARG A 200 -38.62 33.23 9.76
N LEU A 201 -39.44 32.20 9.96
CA LEU A 201 -40.88 32.34 10.10
C LEU A 201 -41.26 32.73 11.53
N SER A 202 -42.33 33.53 11.66
CA SER A 202 -42.89 33.84 12.98
C SER A 202 -43.55 32.60 13.60
N LYS A 203 -43.75 32.61 14.92
CA LYS A 203 -44.42 31.51 15.62
C LYS A 203 -45.82 31.25 15.08
N GLU A 204 -46.54 32.30 14.71
CA GLU A 204 -47.88 32.23 14.13
C GLU A 204 -47.86 31.56 12.75
N GLN A 205 -46.84 31.85 11.93
CA GLN A 205 -46.68 31.24 10.60
C GLN A 205 -46.30 29.75 10.71
N LEU A 206 -45.40 29.39 11.64
CA LEU A 206 -45.07 27.99 11.91
C LEU A 206 -46.29 27.20 12.41
N TYR A 207 -47.10 27.80 13.29
CA TYR A 207 -48.33 27.18 13.79
C TYR A 207 -49.37 26.95 12.67
N GLN A 208 -49.50 27.88 11.73
CA GLN A 208 -50.37 27.70 10.56
C GLN A 208 -49.89 26.55 9.66
N ILE A 209 -48.58 26.43 9.43
CA ILE A 209 -48.00 25.32 8.66
C ILE A 209 -48.25 23.99 9.37
N GLU A 210 -48.02 23.92 10.68
CA GLU A 210 -48.26 22.71 11.47
C GLU A 210 -49.73 22.27 11.41
N ARG A 211 -50.67 23.22 11.48
CA ARG A 211 -52.11 22.92 11.37
C ARG A 211 -52.46 22.34 10.00
N ILE A 212 -51.96 22.92 8.91
CA ILE A 212 -52.20 22.45 7.53
C ILE A 212 -51.65 21.03 7.32
N VAL A 213 -50.49 20.72 7.91
CA VAL A 213 -49.85 19.40 7.79
C VAL A 213 -50.58 18.34 8.62
N ARG A 214 -51.11 18.70 9.80
CA ARG A 214 -51.86 17.79 10.69
C ARG A 214 -53.31 17.53 10.26
N GLU A 215 -53.93 18.43 9.50
CA GLU A 215 -55.32 18.31 9.03
C GLU A 215 -55.44 17.47 7.72
N LYS A 216 -54.36 16.83 7.27
CA LYS A 216 -54.36 15.77 6.25
C LYS A 216 -54.23 14.40 6.88
#